data_AF-A0A2D6QVH5-F1
#
_entry.id   AF-A0A2D6QVH5-F1
#
_cell.length_a   1.000
_cell.length_b   1.000
_cell.length_c   1.000
_cell.angle_alpha   90.00
_cell.angle_beta   90.00
_cell.angle_gamma   90.00
#
_symmetry.space_group_name_H-M   'P 1'
#
loop_
_entity.id
_entity.type
_entity.pdbx_description
1 polymer ?
#
loop_
_entity_poly.entity_id
_entity_poly.type
_entity_poly.pdbx_seq_one_letter_code
_entity_poly.pdbx_strand_id
1 'polypeptide(L)'
;MDDAQPSQRQLWYAVHSTSGLGPVAAQRLAAGLRDMDLAVEDLLHRTPEELGDGFGLSDSLAHALAYEFEHAWNLRVDDPDLFLPGDVAYPNGRFLDAVPPLPIALWVIGLCSLLDNGRPSLGVAGSRDAVDDLLGLTHRLAGIAVVQGWDVVSGLSAGVDSAAHQGAVDLGGSTIGVLANGISVRSRHWQPENLDDVCVVSQFARSEPWSGPRAMQRNATIAALSDRVFITAAGDRGGSWEMGQLCLKKRKPLYVLDIDADTAAGNQLLIRGGATAVSANELEVVFRETAVDDHPQTLFD
;
A
#
# COMPACT_ATOMS: atom_id res chain seq x y z
N MET A 1 -7.66 -41.55 -2.26
CA MET A 1 -7.87 -40.10 -2.40
C MET A 1 -6.85 -39.51 -1.47
N ASP A 2 -5.86 -38.80 -2.00
CA ASP A 2 -4.74 -38.31 -1.18
C ASP A 2 -5.29 -37.45 -0.03
N ASP A 3 -4.91 -37.81 1.20
CA ASP A 3 -5.09 -37.05 2.45
C ASP A 3 -4.21 -35.78 2.46
N ALA A 4 -4.15 -35.06 1.34
CA ALA A 4 -3.35 -33.86 1.23
C ALA A 4 -4.08 -32.72 1.94
N GLN A 5 -3.54 -32.30 3.08
CA GLN A 5 -3.97 -31.08 3.76
C GLN A 5 -3.77 -29.88 2.82
N PRO A 6 -4.69 -28.89 2.82
CA PRO A 6 -4.51 -27.68 2.04
C PRO A 6 -3.26 -26.93 2.51
N SER A 7 -2.56 -26.34 1.54
CA SER A 7 -1.42 -25.47 1.80
C SER A 7 -1.83 -24.14 2.46
N GLN A 8 -0.89 -23.49 3.14
CA GLN A 8 -1.03 -22.12 3.64
C GLN A 8 -1.66 -21.16 2.62
N ARG A 9 -1.17 -21.22 1.37
CA ARG A 9 -1.61 -20.38 0.26
C ARG A 9 -3.08 -20.64 -0.10
N GLN A 10 -3.53 -21.90 -0.08
CA GLN A 10 -4.94 -22.25 -0.30
C GLN A 10 -5.83 -21.73 0.82
N LEU A 11 -5.36 -21.73 2.06
CA LEU A 11 -6.12 -21.22 3.20
C LEU A 11 -6.26 -19.70 3.18
N TRP A 12 -5.18 -18.96 2.90
CA TRP A 12 -5.29 -17.51 2.71
C TRP A 12 -6.13 -17.13 1.49
N TYR A 13 -6.09 -17.95 0.43
CA TYR A 13 -7.00 -17.77 -0.69
C TYR A 13 -8.45 -18.01 -0.30
N ALA A 14 -8.74 -19.02 0.53
CA ALA A 14 -10.07 -19.27 1.09
C ALA A 14 -10.58 -18.08 1.93
N VAL A 15 -9.72 -17.48 2.76
CA VAL A 15 -10.04 -16.24 3.49
C VAL A 15 -10.40 -15.12 2.52
N HIS A 16 -9.62 -14.94 1.45
CA HIS A 16 -9.86 -13.92 0.43
C HIS A 16 -11.16 -14.16 -0.35
N SER A 17 -11.50 -15.41 -0.68
CA SER A 17 -12.68 -15.78 -1.47
C SER A 17 -13.96 -15.87 -0.65
N THR A 18 -13.88 -15.90 0.68
CA THR A 18 -15.05 -15.98 1.57
C THR A 18 -15.93 -14.75 1.39
N SER A 19 -17.13 -14.95 0.83
CA SER A 19 -18.08 -13.86 0.58
C SER A 19 -18.44 -13.11 1.87
N GLY A 20 -18.24 -11.79 1.85
CA GLY A 20 -18.52 -10.92 3.01
C GLY A 20 -17.36 -10.79 3.99
N LEU A 21 -16.31 -11.60 3.88
CA LEU A 21 -15.09 -11.46 4.67
C LEU A 21 -14.21 -10.36 4.05
N GLY A 22 -14.41 -9.13 4.54
CA GLY A 22 -13.65 -7.98 4.06
C GLY A 22 -12.27 -7.83 4.70
N PRO A 23 -11.49 -6.82 4.26
CA PRO A 23 -10.15 -6.49 4.78
C PRO A 23 -10.03 -6.44 6.30
N VAL A 24 -11.04 -5.86 6.97
CA VAL A 24 -11.06 -5.73 8.44
C VAL A 24 -11.05 -7.11 9.11
N ALA A 25 -11.89 -8.04 8.64
CA ALA A 25 -11.99 -9.37 9.22
C ALA A 25 -10.73 -10.18 8.90
N ALA A 26 -10.19 -10.06 7.68
CA ALA A 26 -8.97 -10.75 7.26
C ALA A 26 -7.74 -10.29 8.05
N GLN A 27 -7.56 -8.99 8.27
CA GLN A 27 -6.47 -8.48 9.11
C GLN A 27 -6.64 -8.89 10.57
N ARG A 28 -7.86 -8.86 11.11
CA ARG A 28 -8.12 -9.32 12.48
C ARG A 28 -7.82 -10.81 12.65
N LEU A 29 -8.13 -11.63 11.63
CA LEU A 29 -7.72 -13.04 11.59
C LEU A 29 -6.19 -13.16 11.66
N ALA A 30 -5.47 -12.42 10.81
CA ALA A 30 -4.01 -12.41 10.78
C ALA A 30 -3.38 -11.94 12.10
N ALA A 31 -3.93 -10.88 12.70
CA ALA A 31 -3.49 -10.37 13.99
C ALA A 31 -3.73 -11.38 15.11
N GLY A 32 -4.92 -11.99 15.17
CA GLY A 32 -5.23 -13.02 16.16
C GLY A 32 -4.33 -14.25 16.04
N LEU A 33 -4.04 -14.69 14.81
CA LEU A 33 -3.10 -15.80 14.56
C LEU A 33 -1.72 -15.49 15.15
N ARG A 34 -1.20 -14.29 14.85
CA ARG A 34 0.09 -13.82 15.39
C ARG A 34 0.07 -13.70 16.92
N ASP A 35 -0.98 -13.13 17.50
CA ASP A 35 -1.09 -12.93 18.95
C ASP A 35 -1.17 -14.27 19.72
N MET A 36 -1.72 -15.30 19.08
CA MET A 36 -1.83 -16.65 19.63
C MET A 36 -0.67 -17.58 19.25
N ASP A 37 0.32 -17.09 18.50
CA ASP A 37 1.43 -17.89 17.93
C ASP A 37 0.93 -19.11 17.13
N LEU A 38 -0.08 -18.89 16.29
CA LEU A 38 -0.72 -19.90 15.45
C LEU A 38 -0.42 -19.65 13.97
N ALA A 39 -0.34 -20.75 13.21
CA ALA A 39 -0.37 -20.75 11.76
C ALA A 39 -1.83 -20.77 11.25
N VAL A 40 -2.05 -20.39 9.99
CA VAL A 40 -3.42 -20.40 9.40
C VAL A 40 -3.96 -21.84 9.29
N GLU A 41 -3.07 -22.82 9.17
CA GLU A 41 -3.36 -24.24 9.20
C GLU A 41 -4.01 -24.69 10.52
N ASP A 42 -3.71 -24.03 11.64
CA ASP A 42 -4.31 -24.33 12.95
C ASP A 42 -5.80 -23.94 13.02
N LEU A 43 -6.33 -23.32 11.98
CA LEU A 43 -7.75 -22.98 11.86
C LEU A 43 -8.57 -24.07 11.16
N LEU A 44 -7.93 -25.02 10.47
CA LEU A 44 -8.61 -26.03 9.65
C LEU A 44 -9.63 -26.88 10.39
N HIS A 45 -9.40 -27.10 11.69
CA HIS A 45 -10.23 -27.97 12.51
C HIS A 45 -11.04 -27.21 13.56
N ARG A 46 -11.05 -25.88 13.47
CA ARG A 46 -11.83 -25.05 14.40
C ARG A 46 -13.29 -25.04 14.01
N THR A 47 -14.16 -25.13 15.00
CA THR A 47 -15.60 -24.98 14.77
C THR A 47 -15.93 -23.52 14.42
N PRO A 48 -17.08 -23.25 13.79
CA PRO A 48 -17.56 -21.88 13.60
C PRO A 48 -17.59 -21.07 14.89
N GLU A 49 -17.96 -21.66 16.03
CA GLU A 49 -17.94 -20.99 17.33
C GLU A 49 -16.52 -20.60 17.75
N GLU A 50 -15.53 -21.51 17.59
CA GLU A 50 -14.12 -21.23 17.90
C GLU A 50 -13.52 -20.15 16.99
N LEU A 51 -13.92 -20.11 15.72
CA LEU A 51 -13.53 -19.06 14.77
C LEU A 51 -14.19 -17.71 15.13
N GLY A 52 -15.46 -17.75 15.51
CA GLY A 52 -16.24 -16.59 15.96
C GLY A 52 -15.64 -15.95 17.21
N ASP A 53 -15.47 -16.73 18.27
CA ASP A 53 -14.98 -16.26 19.57
C ASP A 53 -13.49 -15.90 19.51
N GLY A 54 -12.67 -16.72 18.83
CA GLY A 54 -11.22 -16.53 18.76
C GLY A 54 -10.78 -15.35 17.91
N PHE A 55 -11.55 -15.01 16.85
CA PHE A 55 -11.15 -14.00 15.87
C PHE A 55 -12.22 -12.91 15.65
N GLY A 56 -13.26 -12.88 16.50
CA GLY A 56 -14.33 -11.88 16.53
C GLY A 56 -15.26 -11.91 15.31
N LEU A 57 -15.29 -13.00 14.54
CA LEU A 57 -16.13 -13.13 13.34
C LEU A 57 -17.61 -13.18 13.73
N SER A 58 -18.50 -12.65 12.88
CA SER A 58 -19.94 -12.90 13.06
C SER A 58 -20.24 -14.37 12.80
N ASP A 59 -21.30 -14.88 13.41
CA ASP A 59 -21.75 -16.27 13.24
C ASP A 59 -21.82 -16.69 11.75
N SER A 60 -22.42 -15.85 10.91
CA SER A 60 -22.50 -16.07 9.47
C SER A 60 -21.14 -16.14 8.76
N LEU A 61 -20.17 -15.30 9.16
CA LEU A 61 -18.83 -15.29 8.57
C LEU A 61 -17.99 -16.46 9.06
N ALA A 62 -18.14 -16.84 10.33
CA ALA A 62 -17.44 -17.99 10.89
C ALA A 62 -17.89 -19.30 10.22
N HIS A 63 -19.19 -19.48 9.99
CA HIS A 63 -19.72 -20.62 9.23
C HIS A 63 -19.25 -20.61 7.77
N ALA A 64 -19.25 -19.45 7.11
CA ALA A 64 -18.78 -19.33 5.74
C ALA A 64 -17.28 -19.68 5.64
N LEU A 65 -16.46 -19.16 6.55
CA LEU A 65 -15.02 -19.42 6.56
C LEU A 65 -14.70 -20.89 6.87
N ALA A 66 -15.38 -21.48 7.85
CA ALA A 66 -15.23 -22.91 8.17
C ALA A 66 -15.55 -23.78 6.94
N TYR A 67 -16.64 -23.48 6.24
CA TYR A 67 -17.01 -24.17 5.01
C TYR A 67 -15.91 -24.04 3.93
N GLU A 68 -15.38 -22.84 3.71
CA GLU A 68 -14.30 -22.62 2.73
C GLU A 68 -13.01 -23.39 3.11
N PHE A 69 -12.69 -23.48 4.41
CA PHE A 69 -11.54 -24.24 4.91
C PHE A 69 -11.68 -25.76 4.70
N GLU A 70 -12.86 -26.34 4.95
CA GLU A 70 -13.13 -27.76 4.67
C GLU A 70 -12.92 -28.13 3.19
N HIS A 71 -13.14 -27.16 2.29
CA HIS A 71 -13.04 -27.36 0.84
C HIS A 71 -11.74 -26.82 0.24
N ALA A 72 -10.85 -26.23 1.05
CA ALA A 72 -9.67 -25.52 0.57
C ALA A 72 -8.68 -26.41 -0.20
N TRP A 73 -8.66 -27.72 0.07
CA TRP A 73 -7.80 -28.67 -0.64
C TRP A 73 -8.11 -28.76 -2.15
N ASN A 74 -9.34 -28.41 -2.55
CA ASN A 74 -9.76 -28.35 -3.96
C ASN A 74 -9.47 -27.00 -4.63
N LEU A 75 -9.09 -25.98 -3.87
CA LEU A 75 -8.85 -24.64 -4.43
C LEU A 75 -7.57 -24.66 -5.26
N ARG A 76 -7.72 -24.29 -6.55
CA ARG A 76 -6.58 -24.08 -7.44
C ARG A 76 -6.18 -22.62 -7.40
N VAL A 77 -5.03 -22.33 -6.79
CA VAL A 77 -4.46 -20.99 -6.70
C VAL A 77 -3.30 -20.87 -7.69
N ASP A 78 -3.65 -20.99 -8.98
CA ASP A 78 -2.69 -21.12 -10.08
C ASP A 78 -2.25 -19.75 -10.67
N ASP A 79 -2.72 -18.62 -10.11
CA ASP A 79 -2.31 -17.27 -10.55
C ASP A 79 -0.91 -16.94 -10.00
N PRO A 80 0.13 -16.89 -10.85
CA PRO A 80 1.49 -16.59 -10.41
C PRO A 80 1.67 -15.11 -10.01
N ASP A 81 0.78 -14.23 -10.46
CA ASP A 81 0.82 -12.81 -10.15
C ASP A 81 0.11 -12.51 -8.82
N LEU A 82 -0.62 -13.48 -8.23
CA LEU A 82 -1.32 -13.31 -6.98
C LEU A 82 -0.40 -13.60 -5.79
N PHE A 83 -0.25 -12.61 -4.91
CA PHE A 83 0.50 -12.71 -3.67
C PHE A 83 -0.48 -12.65 -2.50
N LEU A 84 -0.30 -13.57 -1.55
CA LEU A 84 -1.07 -13.79 -0.34
C LEU A 84 -0.12 -13.83 0.87
N PRO A 85 -0.64 -13.65 2.09
CA PRO A 85 0.18 -13.74 3.29
C PRO A 85 0.96 -15.06 3.37
N GLY A 86 2.24 -14.97 3.77
CA GLY A 86 3.18 -16.08 3.77
C GLY A 86 3.94 -16.34 2.46
N ASP A 87 3.52 -15.77 1.31
CA ASP A 87 4.29 -15.90 0.07
C ASP A 87 5.64 -15.15 0.14
N VAL A 88 6.63 -15.67 -0.57
CA VAL A 88 7.95 -15.02 -0.74
C VAL A 88 7.74 -13.66 -1.44
N ALA A 89 8.12 -12.57 -0.75
CA ALA A 89 7.90 -11.17 -1.13
C ALA A 89 6.48 -10.60 -0.94
N TYR A 90 5.56 -11.30 -0.26
CA TYR A 90 4.37 -10.62 0.27
C TYR A 90 4.77 -9.68 1.43
N PRO A 91 4.34 -8.41 1.41
CA PRO A 91 4.75 -7.41 2.41
C PRO A 91 3.98 -7.56 3.74
N ASN A 92 4.13 -8.71 4.41
CA ASN A 92 3.30 -9.13 5.56
C ASN A 92 3.14 -8.03 6.61
N GLY A 93 4.24 -7.49 7.15
CA GLY A 93 4.17 -6.46 8.20
C GLY A 93 3.53 -5.14 7.73
N ARG A 94 3.78 -4.73 6.48
CA ARG A 94 3.22 -3.47 5.95
C ARG A 94 1.73 -3.59 5.60
N PHE A 95 1.29 -4.75 5.12
CA PHE A 95 -0.10 -4.96 4.66
C PHE A 95 -1.04 -5.45 5.76
N LEU A 96 -0.61 -6.38 6.61
CA LEU A 96 -1.47 -6.98 7.64
C LEU A 96 -1.73 -6.03 8.81
N ASP A 97 -0.82 -5.09 9.05
CA ASP A 97 -0.96 -4.04 10.07
C ASP A 97 -1.36 -2.68 9.48
N ALA A 98 -1.69 -2.64 8.18
CA ALA A 98 -2.07 -1.41 7.50
C ALA A 98 -3.36 -0.82 8.09
N VAL A 99 -3.39 0.50 8.25
CA VAL A 99 -4.60 1.22 8.66
C VAL A 99 -4.90 2.36 7.68
N PRO A 100 -6.07 2.38 7.00
CA PRO A 100 -7.18 1.43 7.13
C PRO A 100 -6.81 0.01 6.62
N PRO A 101 -7.59 -1.01 7.03
CA PRO A 101 -7.36 -2.37 6.58
C PRO A 101 -7.34 -2.53 5.06
N LEU A 102 -6.31 -3.21 4.55
CA LEU A 102 -6.12 -3.48 3.13
C LEU A 102 -6.58 -4.91 2.75
N PRO A 103 -7.04 -5.13 1.51
CA PRO A 103 -7.26 -6.48 1.01
C PRO A 103 -5.99 -7.33 1.16
N ILE A 104 -6.14 -8.57 1.63
CA ILE A 104 -5.01 -9.50 1.82
C ILE A 104 -4.45 -10.04 0.50
N ALA A 105 -5.23 -10.01 -0.58
CA ALA A 105 -4.78 -10.38 -1.91
C ALA A 105 -4.13 -9.18 -2.60
N LEU A 106 -2.92 -9.38 -3.12
CA LEU A 106 -2.16 -8.38 -3.85
C LEU A 106 -1.69 -8.99 -5.18
N TRP A 107 -2.11 -8.41 -6.30
CA TRP A 107 -1.56 -8.78 -7.60
C TRP A 107 -0.29 -8.00 -7.87
N VAL A 108 0.75 -8.67 -8.37
CA VAL A 108 2.11 -8.14 -8.52
C VAL A 108 2.69 -8.58 -9.87
N ILE A 109 3.32 -7.65 -10.60
CA ILE A 109 4.13 -7.94 -11.79
C ILE A 109 5.44 -7.14 -11.73
N GLY A 110 6.47 -7.64 -12.42
CA GLY A 110 7.79 -7.01 -12.45
C GLY A 110 8.69 -7.43 -11.29
N LEU A 111 9.53 -6.53 -10.78
CA LEU A 111 10.52 -6.81 -9.74
C LEU A 111 9.86 -6.96 -8.34
N CYS A 112 9.17 -8.08 -8.10
CA CYS A 112 8.40 -8.32 -6.87
C CYS A 112 9.22 -8.26 -5.57
N SER A 113 10.54 -8.52 -5.64
CA SER A 113 11.43 -8.43 -4.49
C SER A 113 11.45 -7.05 -3.83
N LEU A 114 11.05 -5.99 -4.54
CA LEU A 114 10.95 -4.64 -3.96
C LEU A 114 9.93 -4.53 -2.82
N LEU A 115 8.96 -5.43 -2.74
CA LEU A 115 7.93 -5.38 -1.69
C LEU A 115 8.47 -5.76 -0.31
N ASP A 116 9.61 -6.46 -0.24
CA ASP A 116 10.20 -6.95 1.01
C ASP A 116 11.75 -7.04 0.93
N ASN A 117 12.40 -6.09 0.25
CA ASN A 117 13.87 -6.07 0.09
C ASN A 117 14.64 -5.51 1.30
N GLY A 118 13.94 -5.14 2.39
CA GLY A 118 14.53 -4.51 3.57
C GLY A 118 14.96 -3.05 3.40
N ARG A 119 14.78 -2.43 2.23
CA ARG A 119 15.05 -1.00 2.02
C ARG A 119 13.88 -0.15 2.52
N PRO A 120 14.16 1.07 3.02
CA PRO A 120 13.12 2.03 3.27
C PRO A 120 12.54 2.56 1.95
N SER A 121 11.35 3.13 2.02
CA SER A 121 10.55 3.50 0.85
C SER A 121 9.82 4.82 1.07
N LEU A 122 9.83 5.66 0.04
CA LEU A 122 9.19 6.97 0.02
C LEU A 122 7.95 6.91 -0.87
N GLY A 123 6.79 7.09 -0.26
CA GLY A 123 5.53 7.31 -0.95
C GLY A 123 5.47 8.73 -1.47
N VAL A 124 5.24 8.93 -2.76
CA VAL A 124 5.14 10.27 -3.36
C VAL A 124 3.76 10.43 -3.98
N ALA A 125 3.07 11.52 -3.65
CA ALA A 125 1.76 11.84 -4.21
C ALA A 125 1.57 13.33 -4.43
N GLY A 126 0.73 13.69 -5.39
CA GLY A 126 0.41 15.09 -5.66
C GLY A 126 -0.54 15.28 -6.83
N SER A 127 -0.68 16.52 -7.27
CA SER A 127 -1.64 16.91 -8.31
C SER A 127 -1.29 16.27 -9.66
N ARG A 128 -2.35 15.88 -10.38
CA ARG A 128 -2.27 15.44 -11.77
C ARG A 128 -1.96 16.59 -12.72
N ASP A 129 -2.32 17.80 -12.33
CA ASP A 129 -2.18 19.04 -13.09
C ASP A 129 -1.10 19.94 -12.47
N ALA A 130 -0.10 19.35 -11.80
CA ALA A 130 1.01 20.11 -11.25
C ALA A 130 1.83 20.77 -12.38
N VAL A 131 2.27 22.01 -12.13
CA VAL A 131 3.11 22.77 -13.07
C VAL A 131 4.52 22.18 -13.17
N ASP A 132 5.21 22.44 -14.29
CA ASP A 132 6.50 21.83 -14.63
C ASP A 132 7.56 21.99 -13.54
N ASP A 133 7.61 23.14 -12.86
CA ASP A 133 8.56 23.37 -11.76
C ASP A 133 8.35 22.36 -10.61
N LEU A 134 7.10 22.03 -10.27
CA LEU A 134 6.77 21.04 -9.24
C LEU A 134 7.05 19.61 -9.70
N LEU A 135 6.89 19.34 -11.00
CA LEU A 135 7.27 18.05 -11.59
C LEU A 135 8.79 17.86 -11.54
N GLY A 136 9.56 18.91 -11.87
CA GLY A 136 11.03 18.92 -11.77
C GLY A 136 11.52 18.72 -10.34
N LEU A 137 10.87 19.35 -9.35
CA LEU A 137 11.17 19.12 -7.93
C LEU A 137 10.85 17.68 -7.49
N THR A 138 9.73 17.12 -7.95
CA THR A 138 9.34 15.74 -7.64
C THR A 138 10.34 14.75 -8.23
N HIS A 139 10.74 14.96 -9.49
CA HIS A 139 11.77 14.17 -10.16
C HIS A 139 13.09 14.20 -9.39
N ARG A 140 13.55 15.40 -9.01
CA ARG A 140 14.75 15.59 -8.19
C ARG A 140 14.64 14.88 -6.84
N LEU A 141 13.51 14.98 -6.14
CA LEU A 141 13.28 14.30 -4.86
C LEU A 141 13.40 12.77 -5.02
N ALA A 142 12.79 12.20 -6.06
CA ALA A 142 12.86 10.77 -6.33
C ALA A 142 14.31 10.34 -6.64
N GLY A 143 15.06 11.15 -7.38
CA GLY A 143 16.49 10.91 -7.59
C GLY A 143 17.29 10.92 -6.27
N ILE A 144 17.01 11.88 -5.38
CA ILE A 144 17.65 11.90 -4.05
C ILE A 144 17.29 10.64 -3.26
N ALA A 145 16.03 10.18 -3.30
CA ALA A 145 15.60 8.95 -2.64
C ALA A 145 16.47 7.76 -3.08
N VAL A 146 16.64 7.58 -4.39
CA VAL A 146 17.46 6.50 -4.97
C VAL A 146 18.91 6.58 -4.49
N VAL A 147 19.52 7.78 -4.52
CA VAL A 147 20.90 8.00 -4.05
C VAL A 147 21.05 7.67 -2.55
N GLN A 148 20.00 7.92 -1.76
CA GLN A 148 19.96 7.60 -0.33
C GLN A 148 19.59 6.12 -0.05
N GLY A 149 19.38 5.31 -1.09
CA GLY A 149 19.02 3.89 -0.95
C GLY A 149 17.55 3.64 -0.61
N TRP A 150 16.67 4.59 -0.92
CA TRP A 150 15.22 4.47 -0.74
C TRP A 150 14.52 4.05 -2.03
N ASP A 151 13.52 3.19 -1.91
CA ASP A 151 12.58 2.88 -2.99
C ASP A 151 11.53 3.99 -3.15
N VAL A 152 11.06 4.24 -4.37
CA VAL A 152 9.98 5.21 -4.61
C VAL A 152 8.66 4.48 -4.86
N VAL A 153 7.60 4.84 -4.14
CA VAL A 153 6.26 4.28 -4.29
C VAL A 153 5.29 5.37 -4.74
N SER A 154 4.55 5.14 -5.83
CA SER A 154 3.55 6.10 -6.29
C SER A 154 2.45 5.44 -7.14
N GLY A 155 1.52 6.24 -7.65
CA GLY A 155 0.23 5.80 -8.15
C GLY A 155 0.07 5.63 -9.67
N LEU A 156 1.14 5.70 -10.47
CA LEU A 156 1.06 5.55 -11.93
C LEU A 156 0.07 6.51 -12.63
N SER A 157 -0.30 7.62 -11.98
CA SER A 157 -1.16 8.67 -12.56
C SER A 157 -0.32 9.75 -13.25
N ALA A 158 -0.95 10.63 -14.01
CA ALA A 158 -0.29 11.80 -14.57
C ALA A 158 0.24 12.75 -13.48
N GLY A 159 1.12 13.67 -13.88
CA GLY A 159 1.66 14.71 -13.01
C GLY A 159 2.70 14.16 -12.04
N VAL A 160 2.51 14.44 -10.74
CA VAL A 160 3.48 14.12 -9.68
C VAL A 160 3.84 12.64 -9.64
N ASP A 161 2.87 11.73 -9.79
CA ASP A 161 3.14 10.28 -9.76
C ASP A 161 4.10 9.86 -10.89
N SER A 162 3.84 10.31 -12.13
CA SER A 162 4.74 10.08 -13.28
C SER A 162 6.14 10.65 -13.05
N ALA A 163 6.23 11.87 -12.51
CA ALA A 163 7.52 12.52 -12.26
C ALA A 163 8.33 11.79 -11.17
N ALA A 164 7.67 11.25 -10.14
CA ALA A 164 8.32 10.46 -9.10
C ALA A 164 8.91 9.16 -9.64
N HIS A 165 8.11 8.40 -10.41
CA HIS A 165 8.59 7.17 -11.05
C HIS A 165 9.73 7.46 -12.03
N GLN A 166 9.60 8.48 -12.86
CA GLN A 166 10.64 8.84 -13.83
C GLN A 166 11.94 9.27 -13.15
N GLY A 167 11.87 10.07 -12.09
CA GLY A 167 13.06 10.50 -11.33
C GLY A 167 13.81 9.35 -10.67
N ALA A 168 13.10 8.31 -10.23
CA ALA A 168 13.73 7.11 -9.69
C ALA A 168 14.46 6.32 -10.79
N VAL A 169 13.78 6.06 -11.90
CA VAL A 169 14.31 5.25 -13.02
C VAL A 169 15.47 5.96 -13.73
N ASP A 170 15.41 7.29 -13.91
CA ASP A 170 16.47 8.05 -14.57
C ASP A 170 17.81 8.01 -13.82
N LEU A 171 17.79 7.76 -12.51
CA LEU A 171 18.99 7.53 -11.70
C LEU A 171 19.35 6.05 -11.53
N GLY A 172 18.72 5.14 -12.28
CA GLY A 172 18.95 3.70 -12.20
C GLY A 172 18.45 3.07 -10.90
N GLY A 173 17.48 3.71 -10.24
CA GLY A 173 16.82 3.17 -9.06
C GLY A 173 15.55 2.40 -9.39
N SER A 174 14.99 1.77 -8.36
CA SER A 174 13.78 0.96 -8.49
C SER A 174 12.53 1.72 -8.00
N THR A 175 11.36 1.33 -8.51
CA THR A 175 10.10 1.96 -8.11
C THR A 175 8.91 1.00 -8.06
N ILE A 176 7.97 1.28 -7.15
CA ILE A 176 6.74 0.51 -6.94
C ILE A 176 5.54 1.35 -7.40
N GLY A 177 4.89 0.94 -8.48
CA GLY A 177 3.68 1.55 -9.01
C GLY A 177 2.40 0.87 -8.49
N VAL A 178 1.50 1.63 -7.89
CA VAL A 178 0.27 1.10 -7.28
C VAL A 178 -0.96 1.49 -8.10
N LEU A 179 -1.62 0.49 -8.69
CA LEU A 179 -2.74 0.70 -9.61
C LEU A 179 -4.07 0.97 -8.90
N ALA A 180 -4.87 1.84 -9.51
CA ALA A 180 -6.26 2.11 -9.11
C ALA A 180 -7.29 1.20 -9.84
N ASN A 181 -6.82 0.10 -10.41
CA ASN A 181 -7.54 -0.84 -11.26
C ASN A 181 -6.84 -2.21 -11.19
N GLY A 182 -7.45 -3.26 -11.76
CA GLY A 182 -6.85 -4.59 -11.81
C GLY A 182 -5.52 -4.62 -12.58
N ILE A 183 -4.63 -5.53 -12.20
CA ILE A 183 -3.25 -5.63 -12.73
C ILE A 183 -3.18 -5.86 -14.25
N SER A 184 -4.21 -6.46 -14.85
CA SER A 184 -4.28 -6.69 -16.31
C SER A 184 -4.73 -5.45 -17.10
N VAL A 185 -5.18 -4.39 -16.43
CA VAL A 185 -5.59 -3.14 -17.06
C VAL A 185 -4.40 -2.19 -17.05
N ARG A 186 -3.81 -1.93 -18.22
CA ARG A 186 -2.64 -1.05 -18.34
C ARG A 186 -2.96 0.38 -17.87
N SER A 187 -2.05 0.99 -17.11
CA SER A 187 -2.10 2.44 -16.85
C SER A 187 -1.96 3.21 -18.16
N ARG A 188 -2.62 4.37 -18.25
CA ARG A 188 -2.57 5.24 -19.44
C ARG A 188 -1.54 6.36 -19.32
N HIS A 189 -0.90 6.54 -18.17
CA HIS A 189 -0.13 7.75 -17.87
C HIS A 189 1.37 7.52 -17.84
N TRP A 190 1.84 6.60 -17.01
CA TRP A 190 3.23 6.16 -17.01
C TRP A 190 3.29 4.67 -17.29
N GLN A 191 4.13 4.30 -18.25
CA GLN A 191 4.45 2.92 -18.59
C GLN A 191 5.98 2.84 -18.66
N PRO A 192 6.62 2.01 -17.83
CA PRO A 192 8.05 1.86 -17.93
C PRO A 192 8.40 1.12 -19.22
N GLU A 193 9.61 1.35 -19.72
CA GLU A 193 10.10 0.67 -20.93
C GLU A 193 10.24 -0.85 -20.72
N ASN A 194 10.63 -1.25 -19.52
CA ASN A 194 10.68 -2.64 -19.05
C ASN A 194 10.28 -2.72 -17.57
N LEU A 195 10.20 -3.93 -17.01
CA LEU A 195 9.83 -4.14 -15.61
C LEU A 195 11.02 -4.60 -14.74
N ASP A 196 12.25 -4.45 -15.22
CA ASP A 196 13.44 -4.99 -14.55
C ASP A 196 13.69 -4.26 -13.21
N ASP A 197 13.42 -2.96 -13.16
CA ASP A 197 13.54 -2.10 -11.96
C ASP A 197 12.18 -1.65 -11.41
N VAL A 198 11.08 -2.21 -11.91
CA VAL A 198 9.73 -1.74 -11.59
C VAL A 198 8.88 -2.87 -11.06
N CYS A 199 8.29 -2.66 -9.88
CA CYS A 199 7.23 -3.50 -9.35
C CYS A 199 5.90 -2.78 -9.57
N VAL A 200 4.91 -3.44 -10.18
CA VAL A 200 3.55 -2.91 -10.28
C VAL A 200 2.63 -3.78 -9.46
N VAL A 201 1.81 -3.14 -8.61
CA VAL A 201 0.90 -3.84 -7.72
C VAL A 201 -0.54 -3.35 -7.84
N SER A 202 -1.49 -4.23 -7.54
CA SER A 202 -2.90 -3.89 -7.42
C SER A 202 -3.59 -4.71 -6.34
N GLN A 203 -4.35 -4.04 -5.47
CA GLN A 203 -5.25 -4.67 -4.50
C GLN A 203 -6.61 -5.07 -5.10
N PHE A 204 -6.85 -4.74 -6.38
CA PHE A 204 -8.13 -4.97 -7.06
C PHE A 204 -8.02 -6.21 -7.93
N ALA A 205 -9.13 -6.95 -8.08
CA ALA A 205 -9.13 -8.16 -8.88
C ALA A 205 -8.66 -7.87 -10.32
N ARG A 206 -8.02 -8.88 -10.92
CA ARG A 206 -7.16 -8.81 -12.11
C ARG A 206 -7.66 -7.91 -13.26
N SER A 207 -8.97 -7.87 -13.51
CA SER A 207 -9.59 -7.13 -14.62
C SER A 207 -10.50 -5.98 -14.17
N GLU A 208 -10.48 -5.58 -12.89
CA GLU A 208 -11.31 -4.48 -12.40
C GLU A 208 -11.01 -3.16 -13.12
N PRO A 209 -12.03 -2.41 -13.56
CA PRO A 209 -11.82 -1.16 -14.27
C PRO A 209 -11.37 -0.05 -13.33
N TRP A 210 -10.71 0.95 -13.89
CA TRP A 210 -10.39 2.18 -13.17
C TRP A 210 -11.66 2.90 -12.70
N SER A 211 -11.62 3.47 -11.50
CA SER A 211 -12.63 4.43 -11.03
C SER A 211 -12.01 5.44 -10.05
N GLY A 212 -12.63 6.60 -9.91
CA GLY A 212 -12.24 7.61 -8.93
C GLY A 212 -12.18 7.08 -7.48
N PRO A 213 -13.23 6.36 -7.00
CA PRO A 213 -13.20 5.73 -5.68
C PRO A 213 -12.03 4.76 -5.48
N ARG A 214 -11.71 3.92 -6.47
CA ARG A 214 -10.56 3.01 -6.39
C ARG A 214 -9.23 3.77 -6.35
N ALA A 215 -9.11 4.90 -7.05
CA ALA A 215 -7.93 5.75 -6.98
C ALA A 215 -7.73 6.33 -5.57
N MET A 216 -8.80 6.69 -4.87
CA MET A 216 -8.74 7.13 -3.47
C MET A 216 -8.40 5.96 -2.53
N GLN A 217 -9.05 4.80 -2.69
CA GLN A 217 -8.79 3.61 -1.89
C GLN A 217 -7.32 3.14 -1.99
N ARG A 218 -6.76 3.16 -3.20
CA ARG A 218 -5.39 2.76 -3.47
C ARG A 218 -4.35 3.59 -2.70
N ASN A 219 -4.64 4.84 -2.34
CA ASN A 219 -3.68 5.67 -1.63
C ASN A 219 -3.33 5.12 -0.24
N ALA A 220 -4.22 4.35 0.38
CA ALA A 220 -3.90 3.60 1.60
C ALA A 220 -2.83 2.52 1.34
N THR A 221 -2.82 1.90 0.17
CA THR A 221 -1.78 0.93 -0.24
C THR A 221 -0.45 1.60 -0.50
N ILE A 222 -0.41 2.77 -1.16
CA ILE A 222 0.84 3.54 -1.27
C ILE A 222 1.37 3.88 0.12
N ALA A 223 0.49 4.41 0.98
CA ALA A 223 0.89 4.76 2.34
C ALA A 223 1.40 3.54 3.12
N ALA A 224 0.73 2.39 3.04
CA ALA A 224 1.14 1.16 3.72
C ALA A 224 2.50 0.66 3.24
N LEU A 225 2.74 0.69 1.92
CA LEU A 225 4.01 0.28 1.31
C LEU A 225 5.17 1.23 1.59
N SER A 226 4.92 2.42 2.13
CA SER A 226 5.91 3.48 2.32
C SER A 226 6.30 3.66 3.78
N ASP A 227 7.57 3.89 4.09
CA ASP A 227 8.01 4.24 5.44
C ASP A 227 7.77 5.73 5.73
N ARG A 228 7.87 6.57 4.68
CA ARG A 228 7.58 8.01 4.71
C ARG A 228 6.71 8.40 3.53
N VAL A 229 5.91 9.44 3.66
CA VAL A 229 5.13 9.99 2.54
C VAL A 229 5.52 11.45 2.31
N PHE A 230 5.71 11.82 1.04
CA PHE A 230 5.94 13.17 0.58
C PHE A 230 4.79 13.64 -0.32
N ILE A 231 4.20 14.79 0.01
CA ILE A 231 3.18 15.45 -0.80
C ILE A 231 3.80 16.65 -1.51
N THR A 232 3.96 16.55 -2.84
CA THR A 232 4.47 17.67 -3.65
C THR A 232 3.42 18.78 -3.75
N ALA A 233 2.19 18.44 -4.14
CA ALA A 233 1.14 19.42 -4.36
C ALA A 233 -0.24 18.80 -4.16
N ALA A 234 -1.00 19.30 -3.19
CA ALA A 234 -2.36 18.88 -2.92
C ALA A 234 -3.30 20.10 -2.88
N GLY A 235 -4.47 19.97 -3.50
CA GLY A 235 -5.60 20.87 -3.24
C GLY A 235 -6.17 20.63 -1.84
N ASP A 236 -7.19 21.40 -1.44
CA ASP A 236 -7.90 21.23 -0.17
C ASP A 236 -8.89 20.04 -0.17
N ARG A 237 -8.95 19.31 -1.28
CA ARG A 237 -9.77 18.12 -1.54
C ARG A 237 -9.03 17.19 -2.52
N GLY A 238 -9.50 15.94 -2.61
CA GLY A 238 -8.99 14.95 -3.56
C GLY A 238 -7.92 14.02 -2.97
N GLY A 239 -7.39 13.14 -3.82
CA GLY A 239 -6.65 11.96 -3.39
C GLY A 239 -5.39 12.24 -2.55
N SER A 240 -4.54 13.19 -2.96
CA SER A 240 -3.29 13.50 -2.26
C SER A 240 -3.55 14.19 -0.91
N TRP A 241 -4.60 15.02 -0.83
CA TRP A 241 -5.07 15.61 0.41
C TRP A 241 -5.60 14.56 1.40
N GLU A 242 -6.45 13.65 0.92
CA GLU A 242 -6.98 12.55 1.73
C GLU A 242 -5.87 11.60 2.21
N MET A 243 -4.88 11.33 1.36
CA MET A 243 -3.70 10.55 1.74
C MET A 243 -2.86 11.26 2.81
N GLY A 244 -2.66 12.58 2.70
CA GLY A 244 -1.96 13.36 3.71
C GLY A 244 -2.69 13.32 5.06
N GLN A 245 -4.01 13.54 5.07
CA GLN A 245 -4.82 13.42 6.29
C GLN A 245 -4.74 12.01 6.90
N LEU A 246 -4.78 10.97 6.06
CA LEU A 246 -4.60 9.60 6.52
C LEU A 246 -3.25 9.41 7.21
N CYS A 247 -2.16 9.93 6.63
CA CYS A 247 -0.83 9.82 7.21
C CYS A 247 -0.75 10.52 8.57
N LEU A 248 -1.27 11.74 8.69
CA LEU A 248 -1.32 12.47 9.97
C LEU A 248 -2.10 11.70 11.03
N LYS A 249 -3.33 11.26 10.70
CA LYS A 249 -4.17 10.46 11.60
C LYS A 249 -3.51 9.17 12.07
N LYS A 250 -2.57 8.62 11.28
CA LYS A 250 -1.85 7.38 11.57
C LYS A 250 -0.43 7.58 12.05
N ARG A 251 -0.03 8.84 12.31
CA ARG A 251 1.33 9.21 12.70
C ARG A 251 2.39 8.63 11.76
N LYS A 252 2.04 8.45 10.49
CA LYS A 252 3.00 8.09 9.45
C LYS A 252 3.79 9.36 9.12
N PRO A 253 5.14 9.31 9.11
CA PRO A 253 5.96 10.47 8.80
C PRO A 253 5.51 11.09 7.47
N LEU A 254 4.99 12.31 7.55
CA LEU A 254 4.43 13.05 6.42
C LEU A 254 5.25 14.31 6.21
N TYR A 255 5.83 14.41 5.02
CA TYR A 255 6.55 15.57 4.53
C TYR A 255 5.71 16.24 3.44
N VAL A 256 5.71 17.55 3.43
CA VAL A 256 4.92 18.34 2.48
C VAL A 256 5.79 19.45 1.95
N LEU A 257 5.79 19.62 0.64
CA LEU A 257 6.50 20.74 0.02
C LEU A 257 5.87 22.06 0.49
N ASP A 258 6.68 22.96 1.05
CA ASP A 258 6.23 24.27 1.52
C ASP A 258 6.11 25.23 0.34
N ILE A 259 4.87 25.42 -0.13
CA ILE A 259 4.51 26.28 -1.27
C ILE A 259 3.27 27.10 -0.94
N ASP A 260 3.11 28.22 -1.64
CA ASP A 260 2.00 29.15 -1.42
C ASP A 260 0.63 28.46 -1.55
N ALA A 261 -0.31 28.85 -0.68
CA ALA A 261 -1.67 28.31 -0.66
C ALA A 261 -2.42 28.52 -1.98
N ASP A 262 -2.09 29.58 -2.72
CA ASP A 262 -2.66 29.85 -4.05
C ASP A 262 -2.23 28.81 -5.09
N THR A 263 -1.07 28.16 -4.89
CA THR A 263 -0.60 27.06 -5.74
C THR A 263 -1.20 25.72 -5.28
N ALA A 264 -1.16 25.46 -3.97
CA ALA A 264 -1.63 24.20 -3.40
C ALA A 264 -2.15 24.41 -1.97
N ALA A 265 -3.42 24.80 -1.84
CA ALA A 265 -4.03 25.10 -0.54
C ALA A 265 -3.92 23.93 0.47
N GLY A 266 -3.97 22.69 -0.02
CA GLY A 266 -3.86 21.48 0.79
C GLY A 266 -2.50 21.34 1.47
N ASN A 267 -1.41 21.78 0.83
CA ASN A 267 -0.07 21.68 1.42
C ASN A 267 0.00 22.47 2.74
N GLN A 268 -0.42 23.74 2.71
CA GLN A 268 -0.44 24.60 3.89
C GLN A 268 -1.38 24.07 4.97
N LEU A 269 -2.51 23.46 4.59
CA LEU A 269 -3.42 22.82 5.54
C LEU A 269 -2.80 21.57 6.19
N LEU A 270 -2.09 20.74 5.44
CA LEU A 270 -1.38 19.56 5.98
C LEU A 270 -0.24 19.97 6.92
N ILE A 271 0.53 21.00 6.55
CA ILE A 271 1.61 21.56 7.39
C ILE A 271 1.03 22.06 8.72
N ARG A 272 -0.04 22.86 8.67
CA ARG A 272 -0.76 23.29 9.90
C ARG A 272 -1.31 22.12 10.70
N GLY A 273 -1.65 21.02 10.02
CA GLY A 273 -2.09 19.75 10.61
C GLY A 273 -1.01 18.95 11.32
N GLY A 274 0.26 19.34 11.21
CA GLY A 274 1.41 18.65 11.81
C GLY A 274 2.35 17.97 10.81
N ALA A 275 2.18 18.18 9.50
CA ALA A 275 3.15 17.66 8.54
C ALA A 275 4.48 18.43 8.61
N THR A 276 5.60 17.75 8.36
CA THR A 276 6.92 18.39 8.27
C THR A 276 7.01 19.17 6.97
N ALA A 277 7.11 20.50 7.07
CA ALA A 277 7.35 21.37 5.93
C ALA A 277 8.75 21.16 5.35
N VAL A 278 8.85 21.05 4.02
CA VAL A 278 10.12 20.89 3.30
C VAL A 278 10.23 21.95 2.23
N SER A 279 11.31 22.74 2.27
CA SER A 279 11.59 23.73 1.22
C SER A 279 12.14 23.03 -0.04
N ALA A 280 11.95 23.64 -1.21
CA ALA A 280 12.47 23.13 -2.48
C ALA A 280 14.00 22.93 -2.50
N ASN A 281 14.72 23.63 -1.63
CA ASN A 281 16.17 23.58 -1.52
C ASN A 281 16.69 22.55 -0.50
N GLU A 282 15.81 21.94 0.31
CA GLU A 282 16.19 21.08 1.43
C GLU A 282 15.52 19.70 1.36
N LEU A 283 15.31 19.20 0.14
CA LEU A 283 14.68 17.90 -0.11
C LEU A 283 15.40 16.74 0.61
N GLU A 284 16.70 16.85 0.90
CA GLU A 284 17.44 15.80 1.60
C GLU A 284 16.97 15.59 3.05
N VAL A 285 16.28 16.58 3.66
CA VAL A 285 15.72 16.46 5.01
C VAL A 285 14.74 15.29 5.13
N VAL A 286 14.06 14.94 4.03
CA VAL A 286 13.09 13.82 3.96
C VAL A 286 13.74 12.48 4.29
N PHE A 287 15.06 12.33 4.15
CA PHE A 287 15.78 11.06 4.31
C PHE A 287 16.66 10.99 5.57
N ARG A 288 16.74 12.06 6.36
CA ARG A 288 17.51 12.06 7.61
C ARG A 288 16.82 11.21 8.67
N GLU A 289 17.59 10.61 9.58
CA GLU A 289 17.02 9.91 10.74
C GLU A 289 16.13 10.87 11.53
N THR A 290 14.88 10.49 11.76
CA THR A 290 13.94 11.21 12.63
C THR A 290 14.01 10.56 14.00
N ALA A 291 14.19 11.34 15.07
CA ALA A 291 14.07 10.80 16.41
C ALA A 291 12.65 10.25 16.62
N VAL A 292 12.54 9.11 17.31
CA VAL A 292 11.30 8.33 17.50
C VAL A 292 10.17 9.13 18.18
N ASP A 293 10.51 10.24 18.85
CA ASP A 293 9.58 11.10 19.59
C ASP A 293 9.33 12.48 18.94
N ASP A 294 9.88 12.75 17.75
CA ASP A 294 9.78 14.08 17.11
C ASP A 294 8.54 14.24 16.22
N HIS A 295 7.50 13.43 16.48
CA HIS A 295 6.22 13.59 15.81
C HIS A 295 5.47 14.78 16.44
N PRO A 296 5.30 15.90 15.72
CA PRO A 296 4.48 16.98 16.24
C PRO A 296 3.07 16.46 16.53
N GLN A 297 2.49 16.90 17.65
CA GLN A 297 1.05 16.69 17.91
C GLN A 297 0.27 17.14 16.68
N THR A 298 -0.58 16.25 16.17
CA THR A 298 -1.33 16.54 14.96
C THR A 298 -2.66 17.17 15.33
N LEU A 299 -3.25 17.97 14.44
CA LEU A 299 -4.62 18.45 14.62
C LEU A 299 -5.68 17.34 14.59
N PHE A 300 -5.25 16.08 14.42
CA PHE A 300 -6.08 14.90 14.28
C PHE A 300 -5.94 13.93 15.47
N ASP A 301 -5.23 14.33 16.53
CA ASP A 301 -5.19 13.63 17.83
C ASP A 301 -6.49 13.77 18.64
#